data_AF-A0A7X7B1F4-F1
#
_entry.id   AF-A0A7X7B1F4-F1
#
_cell.length_a   1.000
_cell.length_b   1.000
_cell.length_c   1.000
_cell.angle_alpha   90.00
_cell.angle_beta   90.00
_cell.angle_gamma   90.00
#
_symmetry.space_group_name_H-M   'P 1'
#
loop_
_entity.id
_entity.type
_entity.pdbx_description
1 polymer ?
#
loop_
_entity_poly.entity_id
_entity_poly.type
_entity_poly.pdbx_seq_one_letter_code
_entity_poly.pdbx_strand_id
1 'polypeptide(L)' 'MANCPDRNQNNWEEKLIKEIKSAQKELYDAQLAFEWAENDPKAIDAAISRMQAANNYYDFLLKQAK' A
#
# COMPACT_ATOMS: atom_id res chain seq x y z
N MET A 1 -4.81 8.88 40.86
CA MET A 1 -3.98 7.90 40.12
C MET A 1 -4.55 7.78 38.73
N ALA A 2 -3.84 8.32 37.74
CA ALA A 2 -4.24 8.26 36.33
C ALA A 2 -3.93 6.87 35.78
N ASN A 3 -4.96 6.16 35.31
CA ASN A 3 -4.78 5.01 34.45
C ASN A 3 -5.70 5.23 33.25
N CYS A 4 -5.21 5.98 32.26
CA CYS A 4 -5.85 6.08 30.96
C CYS A 4 -5.32 4.91 30.13
N PRO A 5 -6.09 3.83 29.92
CA PRO A 5 -5.66 2.77 29.02
C PRO A 5 -5.53 3.37 27.62
N ASP A 6 -4.41 3.05 27.01
CA ASP A 6 -3.92 3.39 25.68
C ASP A 6 -4.99 3.23 24.57
N ARG A 7 -5.95 4.16 24.49
CA ARG A 7 -6.91 4.26 23.36
C ARG A 7 -6.21 4.53 22.03
N ASN A 8 -4.94 4.92 22.09
CA ASN A 8 -4.12 5.27 20.94
C ASN A 8 -3.44 4.05 20.31
N GLN A 9 -3.25 2.94 21.06
CA GLN A 9 -2.64 1.71 20.53
C GLN A 9 -3.52 0.95 19.53
N ASN A 10 -4.81 0.74 19.82
CA ASN A 10 -5.71 0.08 18.84
C ASN A 10 -5.84 0.87 17.54
N ASN A 11 -5.71 2.19 17.60
CA ASN A 11 -5.97 3.07 16.47
C ASN A 11 -4.81 3.07 15.44
N TRP A 12 -3.57 2.82 15.86
CA TRP A 12 -2.45 2.73 14.91
C TRP A 12 -2.41 1.39 14.19
N GLU A 13 -2.70 0.28 14.89
CA GLU A 13 -2.74 -1.06 14.26
C GLU A 13 -3.86 -1.14 13.23
N GLU A 14 -5.06 -0.68 13.56
CA GLU A 14 -6.16 -0.64 12.60
C GLU A 14 -5.85 0.25 11.40
N LYS A 15 -5.20 1.41 11.63
CA LYS A 15 -4.82 2.32 10.55
C LYS A 15 -3.74 1.71 9.66
N LEU A 16 -2.74 1.05 10.24
CA LEU A 16 -1.68 0.35 9.52
C LEU A 16 -2.24 -0.80 8.69
N ILE A 17 -3.15 -1.61 9.24
CA ILE A 17 -3.84 -2.68 8.50
C ILE A 17 -4.65 -2.10 7.33
N LYS A 18 -5.30 -0.95 7.51
CA LYS A 18 -6.08 -0.29 6.47
C LYS A 18 -5.22 0.30 5.36
N GLU A 19 -4.05 0.85 5.70
CA GLU A 19 -3.03 1.31 4.76
C GLU A 19 -2.47 0.14 3.94
N ILE A 20 -2.13 -0.97 4.61
CA ILE A 20 -1.67 -2.21 3.95
C ILE A 20 -2.72 -2.75 2.97
N LYS A 21 -3.99 -2.80 3.36
CA LYS A 21 -5.07 -3.23 2.47
C LYS A 21 -5.27 -2.30 1.27
N SER A 22 -5.11 -0.98 1.46
CA SER A 22 -5.17 -0.03 0.34
C SER A 22 -4.01 -0.24 -0.62
N ALA A 23 -2.78 -0.39 -0.11
CA ALA A 23 -1.60 -0.64 -0.93
C ALA A 23 -1.72 -1.94 -1.73
N GLN A 24 -2.26 -3.02 -1.13
CA GLN A 24 -2.56 -4.27 -1.84
C GLN A 24 -3.59 -4.07 -2.96
N LYS A 25 -4.64 -3.29 -2.71
CA LYS A 25 -5.63 -2.98 -3.74
C LYS A 25 -5.02 -2.17 -4.89
N GLU A 26 -4.19 -1.18 -4.55
CA GLU A 26 -3.48 -0.34 -5.55
C GLU A 26 -2.53 -1.16 -6.42
N LEU A 27 -1.84 -2.16 -5.85
CA LEU A 27 -1.03 -3.11 -6.60
C LEU A 27 -1.88 -3.96 -7.56
N TYR A 28 -3.04 -4.44 -7.09
CA TYR A 28 -3.96 -5.21 -7.93
C TYR A 28 -4.53 -4.36 -9.07
N ASP A 29 -4.95 -3.13 -8.80
CA ASP A 29 -5.46 -2.20 -9.80
C ASP A 29 -4.37 -1.82 -10.83
N ALA A 30 -3.11 -1.65 -10.37
CA ALA A 30 -1.98 -1.43 -11.27
C ALA A 30 -1.66 -2.65 -12.14
N GLN A 31 -1.81 -3.87 -11.59
CA GLN A 31 -1.63 -5.11 -12.35
C GLN A 31 -2.72 -5.29 -13.41
N LEU A 32 -3.97 -5.02 -13.04
CA LEU A 32 -5.07 -5.03 -13.98
C LEU A 32 -4.85 -3.97 -15.07
N ALA A 33 -4.43 -2.75 -14.73
CA ALA A 33 -4.10 -1.73 -15.71
C ALA A 33 -2.97 -2.14 -16.66
N PHE A 34 -1.98 -2.89 -16.16
CA PHE A 34 -0.91 -3.47 -16.98
C PHE A 34 -1.44 -4.54 -17.95
N GLU A 35 -2.30 -5.44 -17.48
CA GLU A 35 -2.94 -6.47 -18.32
C GLU A 35 -3.84 -5.86 -19.41
N TRP A 36 -4.55 -4.77 -19.09
CA TRP A 36 -5.42 -4.05 -20.03
C TRP A 36 -4.65 -3.13 -20.99
N ALA A 37 -3.37 -2.85 -20.74
CA ALA A 37 -2.58 -1.95 -21.56
C ALA A 37 -2.28 -2.50 -22.97
N GLU A 38 -2.77 -3.69 -23.34
CA GLU A 38 -2.81 -4.31 -24.69
C GLU A 38 -2.03 -3.55 -25.79
N ASN A 39 -0.70 -3.59 -25.72
CA ASN A 39 0.26 -2.96 -26.67
C ASN A 39 0.48 -1.44 -26.62
N ASP A 40 0.15 -0.73 -25.55
CA ASP A 40 0.58 0.65 -25.35
C ASP A 40 1.84 0.72 -24.45
N PRO A 41 3.05 0.79 -25.04
CA PRO A 41 4.30 0.69 -24.27
C PRO A 41 4.44 1.81 -23.24
N LYS A 42 3.80 2.97 -23.43
CA LYS A 42 3.80 4.05 -22.43
C LYS A 42 2.90 3.73 -21.24
N ALA A 43 1.75 3.08 -21.48
CA ALA A 43 0.87 2.64 -20.40
C ALA A 43 1.49 1.50 -19.59
N ILE A 44 2.20 0.58 -20.25
CA ILE A 44 3.00 -0.49 -19.64
C ILE A 44 4.08 0.10 -18.73
N ASP A 45 4.88 1.06 -19.22
CA ASP A 45 5.96 1.69 -18.44
C ASP A 45 5.42 2.48 -17.22
N ALA A 46 4.29 3.17 -17.39
CA ALA A 46 3.61 3.86 -16.30
C ALA A 46 3.05 2.90 -15.24
N ALA A 47 2.51 1.75 -15.65
CA ALA A 47 2.01 0.73 -14.74
C ALA A 47 3.16 0.06 -13.95
N ILE A 48 4.30 -0.23 -14.61
CA ILE A 48 5.52 -0.72 -13.94
C ILE A 48 6.02 0.29 -12.90
N SER A 49 6.10 1.57 -13.28
CA SER A 49 6.54 2.63 -12.37
C SER A 49 5.62 2.75 -11.14
N ARG A 50 4.31 2.65 -11.33
CA ARG A 50 3.33 2.62 -10.22
C ARG A 50 3.49 1.40 -9.32
N MET A 51 3.70 0.21 -9.90
CA MET A 51 3.97 -1.00 -9.13
C MET A 51 5.22 -0.87 -8.27
N GLN A 52 6.32 -0.36 -8.83
CA GLN A 52 7.56 -0.17 -8.07
C GLN A 52 7.37 0.83 -6.92
N ALA A 53 6.65 1.93 -7.16
CA ALA A 53 6.36 2.91 -6.12
C ALA A 53 5.51 2.31 -4.98
N ALA A 54 4.45 1.57 -5.32
CA ALA A 54 3.59 0.89 -4.34
C ALA A 54 4.38 -0.16 -3.54
N ASN A 55 5.26 -0.92 -4.18
CA ASN A 55 6.09 -1.92 -3.51
C ASN A 55 7.10 -1.28 -2.53
N ASN A 56 7.71 -0.16 -2.92
CA ASN A 56 8.60 0.61 -2.04
C ASN A 56 7.85 1.20 -0.84
N TYR A 57 6.62 1.70 -1.05
CA TYR A 57 5.78 2.20 0.05
C TYR A 57 5.38 1.07 1.01
N TYR A 58 5.03 -0.10 0.48
CA TYR A 58 4.73 -1.28 1.28
C TYR A 58 5.94 -1.74 2.11
N ASP A 59 7.15 -1.77 1.53
CA ASP A 59 8.38 -2.10 2.25
C ASP A 59 8.68 -1.08 3.37
N PHE A 60 8.43 0.21 3.12
CA PHE A 60 8.53 1.26 4.14
C PHE A 60 7.55 1.02 5.31
N LEU A 61 6.29 0.73 5.01
CA LEU A 61 5.28 0.43 6.04
C LEU A 61 5.65 -0.82 6.86
N LEU A 62 6.17 -1.87 6.21
CA LEU A 62 6.65 -3.07 6.90
C LEU A 62 7.83 -2.78 7.83
N LYS A 63 8.76 -1.92 7.43
CA LYS A 63 9.86 -1.47 8.29
C LYS A 63 9.38 -0.63 9.47
N GLN A 64 8.32 0.15 9.28
CA GLN A 64 7.71 0.95 10.35
C GLN A 64 6.95 0.12 11.38
N ALA A 65 6.48 -1.07 10.98
CA ALA A 65 5.77 -2.01 11.84
C ALA A 65 6.68 -2.91 12.69
N LYS A 66 8.00 -2.83 12.49
CA LYS A 66 9.02 -3.71 13.09
C LYS A 66 9.81 -3.00 14.18
#